data_AF-A0A8S9RW29-F1
#
_entry.id   AF-A0A8S9RW29-F1
#
_cell.length_a   1.000
_cell.length_b   1.000
_cell.length_c   1.000
_cell.angle_alpha   90.00
_cell.angle_beta   90.00
_cell.angle_gamma   90.00
#
_symmetry.space_group_name_H-M   'P 1'
#
loop_
_entity.id
_entity.type
_entity.pdbx_description
1 polymer ?
#
loop_
_entity_poly.entity_id
_entity_poly.type
_entity_poly.pdbx_seq_one_letter_code
_entity_poly.pdbx_strand_id
1 'polypeptide(L)'
;MNLRQFCSALEKLRLSVRYSPGYDSGEKKRIPAWCDRVIYRDTQSSPFSQSSLQCPVVSSVTMYEACMDVTESDHKPVRCKFHATIAHVDKSVRRQELGNIITSNEKIRSILEDLKFVPETSVSTNNIVLQSQDTVILTIRNNSTTGKAIFSILCGGQAIVRDDDGEESDYTPRGSFGLPRWLEVSPAGGIIKPEGSVDVKVHHEEFYTLEEYVDGIPQNWWCEDARDKEAILMVNIRGSCSTTWTSHSVKVRHCYSGRVCLLDPKPINLTKNLGGSRRHPTDTRRGKSR
;
A
#
# COMPACT_ATOMS: atom_id res chain seq x y z
N MET A 1 42.25 6.66 -24.62
CA MET A 1 42.06 6.14 -23.24
C MET A 1 43.45 6.05 -22.61
N ASN A 2 43.74 6.84 -21.57
CA ASN A 2 45.09 6.94 -21.00
C ASN A 2 45.37 5.71 -20.12
N LEU A 3 46.23 4.79 -20.54
CA LEU A 3 46.56 3.54 -19.81
C LEU A 3 47.23 3.79 -18.43
N ARG A 4 47.57 5.03 -18.10
CA ARG A 4 48.31 5.41 -16.88
C ARG A 4 47.54 5.29 -15.56
N GLN A 5 46.25 4.91 -15.57
CA GLN A 5 45.40 4.82 -14.37
C GLN A 5 45.03 3.39 -13.97
N PHE A 6 45.65 2.38 -14.59
CA PHE A 6 45.40 0.99 -14.25
C PHE A 6 46.50 0.44 -13.34
N CYS A 7 46.10 -0.22 -12.26
CA CYS A 7 47.03 -0.95 -11.42
C CYS A 7 47.24 -2.35 -12.01
N SER A 8 48.51 -2.75 -12.14
CA SER A 8 48.90 -4.08 -12.57
C SER A 8 49.73 -4.74 -11.47
N ALA A 9 49.26 -5.85 -10.93
CA ALA A 9 50.03 -6.65 -9.98
C ALA A 9 50.96 -7.61 -10.74
N LEU A 10 52.06 -7.08 -11.28
CA LEU A 10 52.99 -7.82 -12.14
C LEU A 10 54.36 -8.05 -11.51
N GLU A 11 54.44 -8.36 -10.21
CA GLU A 11 55.76 -8.49 -9.59
C GLU A 11 56.36 -9.91 -9.54
N LYS A 12 55.58 -11.01 -9.67
CA LYS A 12 56.16 -12.37 -9.49
C LYS A 12 55.50 -13.51 -10.29
N LEU A 13 54.96 -13.28 -11.48
CA LEU A 13 54.51 -14.40 -12.32
C LEU A 13 55.65 -15.01 -13.11
N ARG A 14 55.97 -16.28 -12.87
CA ARG A 14 56.65 -17.09 -13.88
C ARG A 14 55.74 -17.21 -15.11
N LEU A 15 56.33 -17.20 -16.31
CA LEU A 15 55.64 -17.36 -17.60
C LEU A 15 54.52 -18.40 -17.51
N SER A 16 53.27 -18.00 -17.79
CA SER A 16 52.10 -18.89 -17.74
C SER A 16 51.98 -19.80 -18.96
N VAL A 17 53.09 -20.00 -19.67
CA VAL A 17 53.19 -21.03 -20.69
C VAL A 17 54.18 -22.05 -20.14
N ARG A 18 53.74 -23.29 -19.96
CA ARG A 18 54.64 -24.43 -19.74
C ARG A 18 53.96 -25.69 -20.26
N TYR A 19 54.55 -26.21 -21.32
CA TYR A 19 54.61 -27.63 -21.65
C TYR A 19 56.11 -27.98 -21.57
N SER A 20 56.48 -29.11 -20.99
CA SER A 20 57.87 -29.59 -20.98
C SER A 20 57.98 -30.86 -21.84
N PRO A 21 59.08 -31.10 -22.57
CA PRO A 21 60.26 -30.25 -22.79
C PRO A 21 60.19 -29.53 -24.16
N GLY A 22 60.28 -28.21 -24.14
CA GLY A 22 60.36 -27.36 -25.34
C GLY A 22 59.01 -26.74 -25.70
N TYR A 23 58.78 -25.51 -25.19
CA TYR A 23 57.66 -24.62 -25.51
C TYR A 23 57.09 -24.76 -26.92
N ASP A 24 55.75 -24.57 -27.05
CA ASP A 24 54.94 -24.69 -28.28
C ASP A 24 55.62 -25.54 -29.38
N SER A 25 55.37 -26.85 -29.34
CA SER A 25 55.88 -27.77 -30.35
C SER A 25 55.12 -27.70 -31.68
N GLY A 26 54.16 -26.78 -31.82
CA GLY A 26 53.48 -26.51 -33.07
C GLY A 26 54.43 -25.96 -34.13
N GLU A 27 54.04 -26.09 -35.40
CA GLU A 27 54.82 -25.63 -36.57
C GLU A 27 55.29 -24.16 -36.44
N LYS A 28 54.46 -23.33 -35.80
CA LYS A 28 54.70 -21.89 -35.61
C LYS A 28 55.64 -21.55 -34.45
N LYS A 29 55.91 -22.49 -33.52
CA LYS A 29 56.81 -22.32 -32.36
C LYS A 29 56.67 -20.95 -31.67
N ARG A 30 55.47 -20.62 -31.21
CA ARG A 30 55.14 -19.31 -30.64
C ARG A 30 56.03 -19.00 -29.43
N ILE A 31 56.48 -17.75 -29.37
CA ILE A 31 57.23 -17.24 -28.23
C ILE A 31 56.30 -17.15 -27.01
N PRO A 32 56.74 -17.61 -25.82
CA PRO A 32 55.95 -17.49 -24.59
C PRO A 32 55.56 -16.04 -24.29
N ALA A 33 54.30 -15.81 -23.91
CA ALA A 33 53.77 -14.48 -23.63
C ALA A 33 52.79 -14.49 -22.46
N TRP A 34 52.69 -13.37 -21.74
CA TRP A 34 51.62 -13.11 -20.76
C TRP A 34 50.42 -12.50 -21.46
N CYS A 35 49.68 -13.33 -22.20
CA CYS A 35 48.47 -12.93 -22.92
C CYS A 35 47.30 -12.69 -21.97
N ASP A 36 47.17 -13.53 -20.95
CA ASP A 36 46.04 -13.50 -20.03
C ASP A 36 46.38 -12.62 -18.82
N ARG A 37 45.62 -11.53 -18.64
CA ARG A 37 45.86 -10.55 -17.57
C ARG A 37 44.58 -10.10 -16.92
N VAL A 38 44.63 -9.92 -15.60
CA VAL A 38 43.58 -9.27 -14.83
C VAL A 38 44.06 -7.87 -14.50
N ILE A 39 43.36 -6.87 -15.01
CA ILE A 39 43.65 -5.45 -14.76
C ILE A 39 42.47 -4.87 -14.00
N TYR A 40 42.75 -4.06 -12.97
CA TYR A 40 41.71 -3.40 -12.19
C TYR A 40 41.98 -1.91 -12.02
N ARG A 41 40.92 -1.19 -11.69
CA ARG A 41 40.94 0.21 -11.31
C ARG A 41 39.95 0.40 -10.17
N ASP A 42 40.38 1.11 -9.15
CA ASP A 42 39.52 1.51 -8.04
C ASP A 42 39.42 3.04 -7.98
N THR A 43 38.89 3.58 -6.88
CA THR A 43 38.70 5.02 -6.74
C THR A 43 39.88 5.71 -6.05
N GLN A 44 40.97 5.00 -5.76
CA GLN A 44 42.14 5.60 -5.12
C GLN A 44 42.80 6.60 -6.07
N SER A 45 42.93 7.85 -5.63
CA SER A 45 43.69 8.88 -6.33
C SER A 45 45.17 8.90 -5.90
N SER A 46 45.48 8.34 -4.73
CA SER A 46 46.85 8.18 -4.22
C SER A 46 47.04 6.80 -3.57
N PRO A 47 48.28 6.28 -3.54
CA PRO A 47 48.61 5.11 -2.73
C PRO A 47 48.16 5.32 -1.28
N PHE A 48 47.66 4.25 -0.66
CA PHE A 48 47.20 4.24 0.75
C PHE A 48 45.93 5.06 1.05
N SER A 49 45.12 5.39 0.04
CA SER A 49 43.83 6.05 0.27
C SER A 49 42.92 5.13 1.08
N GLN A 50 42.28 5.65 2.12
CA GLN A 50 41.26 4.93 2.86
C GLN A 50 39.90 5.04 2.18
N SER A 51 39.08 3.99 2.32
CA SER A 51 37.73 3.95 1.76
C SER A 51 36.83 4.94 2.48
N SER A 52 36.13 5.79 1.73
CA SER A 52 35.18 6.78 2.24
C SER A 52 34.11 7.08 1.19
N LEU A 53 33.09 7.88 1.50
CA LEU A 53 32.08 8.25 0.50
C LEU A 53 32.66 9.03 -0.70
N GLN A 54 33.84 9.66 -0.55
CA GLN A 54 34.56 10.34 -1.64
C GLN A 54 35.54 9.42 -2.38
N CYS A 55 35.90 8.28 -1.78
CA CYS A 55 36.72 7.22 -2.37
C CYS A 55 36.07 5.87 -2.07
N PRO A 56 34.95 5.53 -2.75
CA PRO A 56 34.05 4.47 -2.31
C PRO A 56 34.57 3.06 -2.54
N VAL A 57 35.60 2.87 -3.36
CA VAL A 57 36.19 1.55 -3.61
C VAL A 57 37.70 1.65 -3.51
N VAL A 58 38.26 0.96 -2.54
CA VAL A 58 39.70 0.85 -2.32
C VAL A 58 40.06 -0.62 -2.39
N SER A 59 40.97 -0.99 -3.27
CA SER A 59 41.31 -2.39 -3.49
C SER A 59 42.81 -2.63 -3.61
N SER A 60 43.22 -3.80 -3.11
CA SER A 60 44.59 -4.28 -3.19
C SER A 60 44.60 -5.72 -3.68
N VAL A 61 45.67 -6.09 -4.40
CA VAL A 61 45.87 -7.47 -4.84
C VAL A 61 46.50 -8.26 -3.72
N THR A 62 45.81 -9.32 -3.29
CA THR A 62 46.30 -10.26 -2.27
C THR A 62 46.91 -11.52 -2.89
N MET A 63 46.55 -11.83 -4.14
CA MET A 63 47.06 -12.97 -4.87
C MET A 63 46.98 -12.72 -6.38
N TYR A 64 48.02 -13.07 -7.11
CA TYR A 64 48.03 -13.05 -8.57
C TYR A 64 48.93 -14.19 -9.06
N GLU A 65 48.36 -15.23 -9.66
CA GLU A 65 49.10 -16.43 -10.05
C GLU A 65 48.53 -17.10 -11.30
N ALA A 66 49.29 -18.03 -11.88
CA ALA A 66 48.83 -18.91 -12.95
C ALA A 66 48.64 -20.33 -12.40
N CYS A 67 47.55 -20.99 -12.79
CA CYS A 67 47.25 -22.37 -12.42
C CYS A 67 48.02 -23.32 -13.34
N MET A 68 49.25 -23.69 -12.96
CA MET A 68 50.15 -24.49 -13.79
C MET A 68 49.68 -25.94 -13.97
N ASP A 69 48.91 -26.46 -13.01
CA ASP A 69 48.45 -27.85 -12.99
C ASP A 69 47.32 -28.13 -13.99
N VAL A 70 46.73 -27.10 -14.59
CA VAL A 70 45.69 -27.22 -15.61
C VAL A 70 46.33 -27.38 -17.00
N THR A 71 46.12 -28.53 -17.62
CA THR A 71 46.83 -28.93 -18.86
C THR A 71 45.92 -29.06 -20.09
N GLU A 72 44.60 -28.89 -19.92
CA GLU A 72 43.59 -29.07 -20.96
C GLU A 72 43.65 -28.01 -22.09
N SER A 73 44.40 -26.92 -21.90
CA SER A 73 44.63 -25.87 -22.89
C SER A 73 46.12 -25.50 -22.97
N ASP A 74 46.51 -24.96 -24.12
CA ASP A 74 47.80 -24.31 -24.39
C ASP A 74 47.97 -23.00 -23.59
N HIS A 75 46.88 -22.38 -23.14
CA HIS A 75 46.86 -21.31 -22.14
C HIS A 75 46.80 -21.87 -20.71
N LYS A 76 47.35 -21.11 -19.75
CA LYS A 76 47.20 -21.43 -18.32
C LYS A 76 46.26 -20.41 -17.66
N PRO A 77 45.21 -20.87 -16.95
CA PRO A 77 44.31 -19.96 -16.25
C PRO A 77 45.06 -19.02 -15.32
N VAL A 78 44.68 -17.74 -15.33
CA VAL A 78 45.23 -16.73 -14.42
C VAL A 78 44.20 -16.43 -13.33
N ARG A 79 44.64 -16.53 -12.07
CA ARG A 79 43.82 -16.27 -10.88
C ARG A 79 44.32 -15.02 -10.18
N CYS A 80 43.40 -14.10 -9.90
CA CYS A 80 43.66 -12.90 -9.10
C CYS A 80 42.67 -12.81 -7.94
N LYS A 81 43.15 -12.56 -6.72
CA LYS A 81 42.33 -12.30 -5.54
C LYS A 81 42.54 -10.87 -5.07
N PHE A 82 41.43 -10.14 -4.98
CA PHE A 82 41.41 -8.77 -4.46
C PHE A 82 40.93 -8.76 -3.02
N HIS A 83 41.54 -7.91 -2.20
CA HIS A 83 40.90 -7.38 -1.01
C HIS A 83 40.31 -6.04 -1.41
N ALA A 84 38.99 -5.89 -1.29
CA ALA A 84 38.29 -4.65 -1.65
C ALA A 84 37.52 -4.14 -0.43
N THR A 85 37.81 -2.91 -0.03
CA THR A 85 37.04 -2.14 0.94
C THR A 85 36.09 -1.24 0.18
N ILE A 86 34.79 -1.39 0.47
CA ILE A 86 33.73 -0.61 -0.19
C ILE A 86 33.07 0.28 0.86
N ALA A 87 32.99 1.57 0.58
CA ALA A 87 32.30 2.51 1.46
C ALA A 87 30.81 2.16 1.50
N HIS A 88 30.31 1.97 2.71
CA HIS A 88 28.91 1.68 2.97
C HIS A 88 28.26 2.89 3.63
N VAL A 89 27.12 3.34 3.07
CA VAL A 89 26.36 4.44 3.64
C VAL A 89 25.64 3.96 4.89
N ASP A 90 25.84 4.64 6.00
CA ASP A 90 25.01 4.45 7.20
C ASP A 90 23.58 4.90 6.89
N LYS A 91 22.66 3.93 6.85
CA LYS A 91 21.24 4.18 6.54
C LYS A 91 20.54 4.99 7.62
N SER A 92 20.96 4.86 8.88
CA SER A 92 20.42 5.62 10.00
C SER A 92 20.81 7.09 9.89
N VAL A 93 22.11 7.37 9.71
CA VAL A 93 22.61 8.73 9.51
C VAL A 93 21.97 9.36 8.27
N ARG A 94 21.93 8.64 7.14
CA ARG A 94 21.27 9.14 5.92
C ARG A 94 19.80 9.49 6.17
N ARG A 95 19.06 8.67 6.92
CA ARG A 95 17.65 8.93 7.25
C ARG A 95 17.52 10.16 8.15
N GLN A 96 18.39 10.30 9.14
CA GLN A 96 18.42 11.46 10.03
C GLN A 96 18.71 12.75 9.26
N GLU A 97 19.74 12.78 8.41
CA GLU A 97 20.07 13.94 7.60
C GLU A 97 18.95 14.31 6.62
N LEU A 98 18.29 13.31 6.01
CA LEU A 98 17.11 13.55 5.20
C LEU A 98 15.97 14.18 6.02
N GLY A 99 15.73 13.66 7.23
CA GLY A 99 14.74 14.22 8.16
C GLY A 99 15.07 15.67 8.55
N ASN A 100 16.34 15.97 8.81
CA ASN A 100 16.81 17.32 9.10
C ASN A 100 16.56 18.25 7.91
N ILE A 101 16.87 17.83 6.69
CA ILE A 101 16.63 18.61 5.46
C ILE A 101 15.13 18.88 5.29
N ILE A 102 14.28 17.86 5.46
CA ILE A 102 12.82 17.99 5.34
C ILE A 102 12.26 18.97 6.38
N THR A 103 12.80 18.98 7.60
CA THR A 103 12.28 19.80 8.71
C THR A 103 12.88 21.21 8.80
N SER A 104 14.09 21.42 8.30
CA SER A 104 14.79 22.72 8.35
C SER A 104 14.65 23.55 7.09
N ASN A 105 14.47 22.93 5.92
CA ASN A 105 14.39 23.66 4.65
C ASN A 105 12.97 24.21 4.42
N GLU A 106 12.81 25.53 4.52
CA GLU A 106 11.51 26.21 4.37
C GLU A 106 10.83 25.94 3.03
N LYS A 107 11.60 25.89 1.93
CA LYS A 107 11.06 25.62 0.59
C LYS A 107 10.48 24.20 0.51
N ILE A 108 11.19 23.21 1.04
CA ILE A 108 10.70 21.83 1.09
C ILE A 108 9.45 21.73 1.97
N ARG A 109 9.46 22.40 3.13
CA ARG A 109 8.29 22.44 4.01
C ARG A 109 7.07 23.04 3.34
N SER A 110 7.23 24.19 2.67
CA SER A 110 6.14 24.82 1.92
C SER A 110 5.58 23.86 0.88
N ILE A 111 6.43 23.21 0.08
CA ILE A 111 6.00 22.22 -0.92
C ILE A 111 5.23 21.07 -0.25
N LEU A 112 5.71 20.56 0.89
CA LEU A 112 5.03 19.48 1.61
C LEU A 112 3.68 19.90 2.20
N GLU A 113 3.56 21.14 2.70
CA GLU A 113 2.27 21.68 3.15
C GLU A 113 1.31 21.87 1.98
N ASP A 114 1.77 22.37 0.83
CA ASP A 114 0.96 22.50 -0.38
C ASP A 114 0.45 21.12 -0.87
N LEU A 115 1.27 20.07 -0.70
CA LEU A 115 0.88 18.70 -0.97
C LEU A 115 -0.12 18.14 0.05
N LYS A 116 -0.46 18.79 1.15
CA LYS A 116 -1.55 18.31 2.04
C LYS A 116 -2.93 18.80 1.61
N PHE A 117 -3.01 19.63 0.58
CA PHE A 117 -4.29 20.13 0.10
C PHE A 117 -5.18 19.00 -0.42
N VAL A 118 -6.38 18.87 0.15
CA VAL A 118 -7.44 17.97 -0.32
C VAL A 118 -8.65 18.83 -0.70
N PRO A 119 -9.18 18.70 -1.93
CA PRO A 119 -10.38 19.44 -2.35
C PRO A 119 -11.57 19.17 -1.43
N GLU A 120 -12.30 20.23 -1.08
CA GLU A 120 -13.55 20.08 -0.35
C GLU A 120 -14.58 19.35 -1.23
N THR A 121 -15.22 18.33 -0.66
CA THR A 121 -16.19 17.48 -1.36
C THR A 121 -17.37 17.17 -0.45
N SER A 122 -18.53 16.94 -1.05
CA SER A 122 -19.72 16.45 -0.36
C SER A 122 -20.28 15.20 -1.04
N VAL A 123 -21.00 14.40 -0.25
CA VAL A 123 -21.67 13.17 -0.68
C VAL A 123 -23.17 13.33 -0.44
N SER A 124 -24.02 12.86 -1.36
CA SER A 124 -25.47 13.10 -1.31
C SER A 124 -26.19 12.45 -0.11
N THR A 125 -25.65 11.35 0.41
CA THR A 125 -26.22 10.65 1.56
C THR A 125 -25.15 9.87 2.33
N ASN A 126 -25.44 9.60 3.58
CA ASN A 126 -24.61 8.83 4.50
C ASN A 126 -25.19 7.41 4.70
N ASN A 127 -26.41 7.17 4.20
CA ASN A 127 -27.14 5.92 4.35
C ASN A 127 -27.81 5.56 3.02
N ILE A 128 -27.71 4.29 2.64
CA ILE A 128 -28.33 3.70 1.47
C ILE A 128 -29.08 2.45 1.93
N VAL A 129 -30.32 2.32 1.52
CA VAL A 129 -31.13 1.11 1.72
C VAL A 129 -31.42 0.53 0.34
N LEU A 130 -31.10 -0.75 0.14
CA LEU A 130 -31.32 -1.50 -1.10
C LEU A 130 -32.30 -2.63 -0.83
N GLN A 131 -33.28 -2.82 -1.72
CA GLN A 131 -34.05 -4.06 -1.82
C GLN A 131 -33.48 -4.92 -2.97
N SER A 132 -34.04 -6.11 -3.19
CA SER A 132 -33.65 -6.97 -4.31
C SER A 132 -33.69 -6.21 -5.64
N GLN A 133 -32.59 -6.25 -6.38
CA GLN A 133 -32.40 -5.62 -7.69
C GLN A 133 -32.44 -4.07 -7.71
N ASP A 134 -32.48 -3.42 -6.55
CA ASP A 134 -32.45 -1.95 -6.49
C ASP A 134 -31.10 -1.38 -6.90
N THR A 135 -31.15 -0.21 -7.55
CA THR A 135 -29.99 0.64 -7.79
C THR A 135 -30.24 2.01 -7.19
N VAL A 136 -29.35 2.45 -6.30
CA VAL A 136 -29.37 3.80 -5.73
C VAL A 136 -28.22 4.61 -6.32
N ILE A 137 -28.47 5.90 -6.56
CA ILE A 137 -27.45 6.85 -7.03
C ILE A 137 -26.87 7.62 -5.84
N LEU A 138 -25.56 7.46 -5.64
CA LEU A 138 -24.75 8.24 -4.73
C LEU A 138 -24.01 9.33 -5.52
N THR A 139 -24.33 10.59 -5.28
CA THR A 139 -23.66 11.71 -5.96
C THR A 139 -22.50 12.22 -5.11
N ILE A 140 -21.31 12.27 -5.68
CA ILE A 140 -20.13 12.90 -5.07
C ILE A 140 -19.89 14.22 -5.80
N ARG A 141 -19.87 15.32 -5.04
CA ARG A 141 -19.64 16.68 -5.57
C ARG A 141 -18.29 17.21 -5.14
N ASN A 142 -17.57 17.79 -6.09
CA ASN A 142 -16.37 18.57 -5.82
C ASN A 142 -16.77 20.03 -5.61
N ASN A 143 -16.58 20.54 -4.39
CA ASN A 143 -16.91 21.92 -4.02
C ASN A 143 -15.71 22.85 -4.23
N SER A 144 -14.54 22.33 -4.59
CA SER A 144 -13.38 23.15 -4.92
C SER A 144 -13.52 23.80 -6.29
N THR A 145 -13.15 25.08 -6.37
CA THR A 145 -13.09 25.87 -7.60
C THR A 145 -11.78 25.71 -8.38
N THR A 146 -10.75 25.15 -7.75
CA THR A 146 -9.40 25.10 -8.32
C THR A 146 -8.88 23.67 -8.49
N GLY A 147 -9.11 22.80 -7.51
CA GLY A 147 -8.53 21.46 -7.46
C GLY A 147 -9.43 20.37 -8.05
N LYS A 148 -8.84 19.43 -8.79
CA LYS A 148 -9.52 18.18 -9.14
C LYS A 148 -9.57 17.26 -7.93
N ALA A 149 -10.73 16.68 -7.64
CA ALA A 149 -10.90 15.65 -6.64
C ALA A 149 -10.75 14.27 -7.28
N ILE A 150 -9.90 13.42 -6.72
CA ILE A 150 -9.77 12.01 -7.07
C ILE A 150 -10.50 11.22 -5.98
N PHE A 151 -11.47 10.41 -6.36
CA PHE A 151 -12.22 9.59 -5.41
C PHE A 151 -11.96 8.09 -5.64
N SER A 152 -12.04 7.32 -4.56
CA SER A 152 -12.06 5.87 -4.58
C SER A 152 -12.95 5.35 -3.45
N ILE A 153 -13.76 4.35 -3.75
CA ILE A 153 -14.74 3.76 -2.84
C ILE A 153 -14.25 2.37 -2.45
N LEU A 154 -14.09 2.16 -1.15
CA LEU A 154 -13.63 0.90 -0.57
C LEU A 154 -14.63 0.41 0.49
N CYS A 155 -14.60 -0.88 0.83
CA CYS A 155 -15.40 -1.41 1.93
C CYS A 155 -14.62 -1.33 3.25
N GLY A 156 -15.08 -0.50 4.17
CA GLY A 156 -14.51 -0.39 5.53
C GLY A 156 -14.81 -1.62 6.39
N GLY A 157 -15.99 -2.22 6.20
CA GLY A 157 -16.42 -3.45 6.88
C GLY A 157 -17.80 -3.90 6.43
N GLN A 158 -18.16 -5.14 6.78
CA GLN A 158 -19.48 -5.71 6.52
C GLN A 158 -20.00 -6.49 7.73
N ALA A 159 -21.32 -6.55 7.87
CA ALA A 159 -22.00 -7.32 8.90
C ALA A 159 -23.26 -8.00 8.32
N ILE A 160 -23.66 -9.11 8.91
CA ILE A 160 -24.99 -9.70 8.71
C ILE A 160 -25.85 -9.18 9.86
N VAL A 161 -26.98 -8.55 9.53
CA VAL A 161 -27.90 -8.02 10.55
C VAL A 161 -28.53 -9.19 11.28
N ARG A 162 -28.49 -9.15 12.61
CA ARG A 162 -29.16 -10.13 13.47
C ARG A 162 -30.49 -9.54 13.91
N ASP A 163 -31.52 -10.37 14.08
CA ASP A 163 -32.88 -9.96 14.42
C ASP A 163 -33.05 -9.40 15.86
N ASP A 164 -31.98 -9.32 16.65
CA ASP A 164 -32.01 -8.71 17.99
C ASP A 164 -31.78 -7.19 17.86
N ASP A 165 -32.88 -6.43 17.96
CA ASP A 165 -33.02 -4.98 17.74
C ASP A 165 -32.22 -4.05 18.70
N GLY A 166 -31.14 -4.53 19.34
CA GLY A 166 -30.44 -3.80 20.41
C GLY A 166 -28.91 -3.83 20.41
N GLU A 167 -28.25 -4.73 19.68
CA GLU A 167 -26.78 -4.78 19.64
C GLU A 167 -26.20 -4.06 18.40
N GLU A 168 -25.11 -3.33 18.64
CA GLU A 168 -24.34 -2.69 17.57
C GLU A 168 -23.76 -3.77 16.64
N SER A 169 -23.95 -3.61 15.33
CA SER A 169 -23.54 -4.63 14.36
C SER A 169 -22.02 -4.84 14.38
N ASP A 170 -21.58 -6.06 14.64
CA ASP A 170 -20.16 -6.42 14.63
C ASP A 170 -19.63 -6.46 13.19
N TYR A 171 -18.96 -5.38 12.77
CA TYR A 171 -18.43 -5.25 11.42
C TYR A 171 -17.11 -6.01 11.27
N THR A 172 -17.14 -7.02 10.39
CA THR A 172 -15.91 -7.67 9.94
C THR A 172 -15.14 -6.73 8.99
N PRO A 173 -13.89 -6.35 9.30
CA PRO A 173 -13.12 -5.48 8.44
C PRO A 173 -12.78 -6.20 7.14
N ARG A 174 -13.05 -5.56 5.99
CA ARG A 174 -12.71 -6.12 4.67
C ARG A 174 -11.44 -5.54 4.07
N GLY A 175 -10.78 -4.59 4.73
CA GLY A 175 -9.52 -4.00 4.26
C GLY A 175 -9.55 -3.65 2.77
N SER A 176 -8.47 -3.94 2.04
CA SER A 176 -8.38 -3.77 0.59
C SER A 176 -8.94 -4.95 -0.22
N PHE A 177 -9.69 -5.89 0.37
CA PHE A 177 -10.18 -7.11 -0.31
C PHE A 177 -11.41 -6.85 -1.21
N GLY A 178 -11.61 -5.60 -1.65
CA GLY A 178 -12.70 -5.21 -2.54
C GLY A 178 -14.07 -5.11 -1.87
N LEU A 179 -15.09 -4.88 -2.68
CA LEU A 179 -16.49 -4.74 -2.25
C LEU A 179 -17.11 -6.11 -1.90
N PRO A 180 -18.11 -6.17 -1.00
CA PRO A 180 -18.88 -7.40 -0.73
C PRO A 180 -19.45 -7.98 -2.03
N ARG A 181 -19.54 -9.33 -2.12
CA ARG A 181 -20.04 -9.98 -3.35
C ARG A 181 -21.45 -9.55 -3.72
N TRP A 182 -22.31 -9.26 -2.73
CA TRP A 182 -23.68 -8.84 -2.93
C TRP A 182 -23.82 -7.37 -3.37
N LEU A 183 -22.72 -6.60 -3.43
CA LEU A 183 -22.75 -5.16 -3.65
C LEU A 183 -21.86 -4.75 -4.83
N GLU A 184 -22.49 -4.24 -5.89
CA GLU A 184 -21.81 -3.60 -7.00
C GLU A 184 -21.77 -2.08 -6.79
N VAL A 185 -20.61 -1.46 -7.02
CA VAL A 185 -20.44 0.00 -7.02
C VAL A 185 -19.74 0.43 -8.31
N SER A 186 -20.40 1.29 -9.09
CA SER A 186 -19.90 1.69 -10.40
C SER A 186 -20.18 3.17 -10.73
N PRO A 187 -19.14 4.00 -10.98
CA PRO A 187 -17.72 3.70 -10.85
C PRO A 187 -17.26 3.66 -9.38
N ALA A 188 -16.38 2.71 -9.04
CA ALA A 188 -15.75 2.65 -7.71
C ALA A 188 -14.60 3.68 -7.53
N GLY A 189 -14.20 4.38 -8.58
CA GLY A 189 -13.18 5.43 -8.49
C GLY A 189 -13.10 6.27 -9.74
N GLY A 190 -12.57 7.48 -9.63
CA GLY A 190 -12.50 8.40 -10.74
C GLY A 190 -11.99 9.79 -10.35
N ILE A 191 -12.12 10.71 -11.31
CA ILE A 191 -11.65 12.10 -11.18
C ILE A 191 -12.83 13.04 -11.42
N ILE A 192 -13.07 13.95 -10.49
CA ILE A 192 -14.09 14.99 -10.55
C ILE A 192 -13.39 16.32 -10.79
N LYS A 193 -13.77 17.02 -11.86
CA LYS A 193 -13.26 18.38 -12.16
C LYS A 193 -13.70 19.36 -11.06
N PRO A 194 -13.03 20.52 -10.93
CA PRO A 194 -13.52 21.60 -10.07
C PRO A 194 -15.01 21.88 -10.33
N GLU A 195 -15.77 22.06 -9.26
CA GLU A 195 -17.23 22.31 -9.27
C GLU A 195 -18.08 21.23 -9.96
N GLY A 196 -17.46 20.10 -10.33
CA GLY A 196 -18.12 18.96 -10.97
C GLY A 196 -18.79 18.04 -9.96
N SER A 197 -19.54 17.09 -10.50
CA SER A 197 -20.10 15.98 -9.73
C SER A 197 -20.03 14.69 -10.54
N VAL A 198 -20.12 13.57 -9.85
CA VAL A 198 -20.22 12.24 -10.45
C VAL A 198 -21.30 11.46 -9.72
N ASP A 199 -22.09 10.73 -10.51
CA ASP A 199 -23.10 9.80 -10.00
C ASP A 199 -22.49 8.40 -9.96
N VAL A 200 -22.54 7.79 -8.78
CA VAL A 200 -22.08 6.44 -8.51
C VAL A 200 -23.30 5.56 -8.30
N LYS A 201 -23.42 4.52 -9.11
CA LYS A 201 -24.46 3.49 -8.95
C LYS A 201 -24.03 2.54 -7.84
N VAL A 202 -24.93 2.30 -6.91
CA VAL A 202 -24.80 1.33 -5.83
C VAL A 202 -25.93 0.32 -6.01
N HIS A 203 -25.59 -0.91 -6.37
CA HIS A 203 -26.54 -1.93 -6.80
C HIS A 203 -26.37 -3.21 -5.98
N HIS A 204 -27.49 -3.86 -5.64
CA HIS A 204 -27.47 -5.19 -5.05
C HIS A 204 -27.40 -6.26 -6.16
N GLU A 205 -26.34 -7.06 -6.15
CA GLU A 205 -26.13 -8.16 -7.11
C GLU A 205 -26.59 -9.49 -6.48
N GLU A 206 -27.58 -10.16 -7.10
CA GLU A 206 -28.02 -11.51 -6.70
C GLU A 206 -27.24 -12.59 -7.46
N PHE A 207 -26.42 -13.37 -6.75
CA PHE A 207 -25.79 -14.57 -7.30
C PHE A 207 -26.63 -15.81 -7.00
N TYR A 208 -27.65 -16.08 -7.81
CA TYR A 208 -28.22 -17.43 -7.83
C TYR A 208 -27.26 -18.35 -8.60
N THR A 209 -26.47 -19.15 -7.90
CA THR A 209 -25.91 -20.34 -8.54
C THR A 209 -27.07 -21.30 -8.78
N LEU A 210 -27.35 -21.58 -10.05
CA LEU A 210 -28.41 -22.49 -10.53
C LEU A 210 -28.24 -23.94 -10.03
N GLU A 211 -27.24 -24.22 -9.20
CA GLU A 211 -26.80 -25.54 -8.76
C GLU A 211 -27.46 -26.02 -7.44
N GLU A 212 -28.26 -25.19 -6.76
CA GLU A 212 -28.93 -25.58 -5.50
C GLU A 212 -30.31 -26.26 -5.65
N TYR A 213 -30.77 -26.53 -6.88
CA TYR A 213 -31.99 -27.31 -7.10
C TYR A 213 -31.67 -28.81 -7.22
N VAL A 214 -31.76 -29.55 -6.13
CA VAL A 214 -31.91 -31.02 -6.13
C VAL A 214 -33.34 -31.36 -5.71
N ASP A 215 -34.08 -32.09 -6.55
CA ASP A 215 -35.45 -32.59 -6.30
C ASP A 215 -36.56 -31.54 -6.07
N GLY A 216 -36.43 -30.33 -6.62
CA GLY A 216 -37.56 -29.37 -6.67
C GLY A 216 -37.99 -28.81 -5.32
N ILE A 217 -37.22 -29.04 -4.26
CA ILE A 217 -37.39 -28.44 -2.94
C ILE A 217 -36.25 -27.43 -2.75
N PRO A 218 -36.55 -26.12 -2.54
CA PRO A 218 -35.51 -25.13 -2.22
C PRO A 218 -34.81 -25.53 -0.92
N GLN A 219 -33.53 -25.88 -0.98
CA GLN A 219 -32.77 -26.38 0.16
C GLN A 219 -32.17 -25.25 1.03
N ASN A 220 -32.86 -24.13 1.19
CA ASN A 220 -32.25 -22.89 1.67
C ASN A 220 -33.18 -22.08 2.60
N TRP A 221 -33.60 -22.69 3.72
CA TRP A 221 -33.94 -21.92 4.95
C TRP A 221 -32.65 -21.44 5.67
N TRP A 222 -31.48 -21.89 5.23
CA TRP A 222 -30.18 -21.70 5.90
C TRP A 222 -29.20 -20.90 5.02
N CYS A 223 -29.65 -20.30 3.93
CA CYS A 223 -28.78 -19.54 3.04
C CYS A 223 -28.56 -18.12 3.61
N GLU A 224 -27.29 -17.74 3.77
CA GLU A 224 -26.87 -16.39 4.19
C GLU A 224 -27.41 -15.28 3.25
N ASP A 225 -27.92 -15.66 2.08
CA ASP A 225 -28.48 -14.75 1.08
C ASP A 225 -29.90 -14.27 1.36
N ALA A 226 -30.64 -14.93 2.26
CA ALA A 226 -31.99 -14.53 2.67
C ALA A 226 -32.01 -13.63 3.92
N ARG A 227 -30.90 -12.94 4.22
CA ARG A 227 -30.75 -12.09 5.41
C ARG A 227 -30.45 -10.65 5.05
N ASP A 228 -30.80 -9.76 5.97
CA ASP A 228 -30.40 -8.37 5.88
C ASP A 228 -28.89 -8.25 6.05
N LYS A 229 -28.26 -7.52 5.15
CA LYS A 229 -26.79 -7.38 5.07
C LYS A 229 -26.42 -5.91 5.19
N GLU A 230 -25.28 -5.63 5.79
CA GLU A 230 -24.75 -4.28 5.90
C GLU A 230 -23.30 -4.18 5.45
N ALA A 231 -22.97 -3.05 4.83
CA ALA A 231 -21.61 -2.68 4.50
C ALA A 231 -21.37 -1.20 4.78
N ILE A 232 -20.15 -0.86 5.17
CA ILE A 232 -19.69 0.52 5.27
C ILE A 232 -18.84 0.82 4.04
N LEU A 233 -19.30 1.72 3.18
CA LEU A 233 -18.53 2.25 2.06
C LEU A 233 -17.73 3.48 2.51
N MET A 234 -16.44 3.44 2.28
CA MET A 234 -15.50 4.54 2.54
C MET A 234 -15.20 5.25 1.24
N VAL A 235 -15.76 6.45 1.07
CA VAL A 235 -15.49 7.33 -0.08
C VAL A 235 -14.26 8.16 0.24
N ASN A 236 -13.08 7.67 -0.18
CA ASN A 236 -11.80 8.34 0.02
C ASN A 236 -11.58 9.39 -1.07
N ILE A 237 -11.24 10.61 -0.66
CA ILE A 237 -11.06 11.78 -1.51
C ILE A 237 -9.63 12.31 -1.37
N ARG A 238 -8.97 12.54 -2.50
CA ARG A 238 -7.58 13.02 -2.57
C ARG A 238 -7.44 14.11 -3.64
N GLY A 239 -6.56 15.08 -3.41
CA GLY A 239 -6.12 16.01 -4.46
C GLY A 239 -5.13 15.35 -5.44
N SER A 240 -4.94 15.92 -6.64
CA SER A 240 -4.10 15.29 -7.68
C SER A 240 -2.68 14.91 -7.25
N CYS A 241 -2.05 15.74 -6.43
CA CYS A 241 -0.72 15.48 -5.88
C CYS A 241 -0.74 15.32 -4.36
N SER A 242 -1.92 15.25 -3.75
CA SER A 242 -2.03 15.38 -2.30
C SER A 242 -1.36 14.21 -1.58
N THR A 243 -0.66 14.37 -0.46
CA THR A 243 -0.16 13.25 0.35
C THR A 243 -1.17 12.76 1.38
N THR A 244 -2.27 13.48 1.53
CA THR A 244 -3.35 13.22 2.49
C THR A 244 -4.66 12.96 1.75
N TRP A 245 -5.64 12.41 2.45
CA TRP A 245 -6.98 12.21 1.92
C TRP A 245 -8.00 12.45 3.03
N THR A 246 -9.24 12.73 2.64
CA THR A 246 -10.40 12.70 3.52
C THR A 246 -11.26 11.49 3.18
N SER A 247 -12.10 11.05 4.11
CA SER A 247 -13.01 9.93 3.84
C SER A 247 -14.41 10.24 4.36
N HIS A 248 -15.42 9.96 3.53
CA HIS A 248 -16.82 9.95 3.94
C HIS A 248 -17.28 8.51 4.15
N SER A 249 -18.04 8.26 5.21
CA SER A 249 -18.58 6.94 5.53
C SER A 249 -20.04 6.88 5.08
N VAL A 250 -20.39 5.88 4.28
CA VAL A 250 -21.75 5.63 3.79
C VAL A 250 -22.16 4.23 4.20
N LYS A 251 -23.19 4.12 5.06
CA LYS A 251 -23.76 2.84 5.47
C LYS A 251 -24.72 2.34 4.40
N VAL A 252 -24.51 1.12 3.91
CA VAL A 252 -25.37 0.44 2.94
C VAL A 252 -26.02 -0.73 3.64
N ARG A 253 -27.36 -0.79 3.61
CA ARG A 253 -28.14 -1.90 4.14
C ARG A 253 -28.95 -2.53 3.00
N HIS A 254 -28.84 -3.83 2.83
CA HIS A 254 -29.74 -4.61 2.01
C HIS A 254 -30.84 -5.21 2.90
N CYS A 255 -32.10 -4.99 2.54
CA CYS A 255 -33.26 -5.55 3.25
C CYS A 255 -33.91 -6.63 2.38
N TYR A 256 -33.80 -7.90 2.78
CA TYR A 256 -34.35 -9.04 2.04
C TYR A 256 -35.88 -9.15 2.19
N SER A 257 -36.38 -8.78 3.37
CA SER A 257 -37.81 -8.72 3.66
C SER A 257 -38.31 -7.29 3.49
N GLY A 258 -39.37 -7.10 2.69
CA GLY A 258 -40.08 -5.82 2.53
C GLY A 258 -40.80 -5.34 3.81
N ARG A 259 -40.23 -5.54 4.99
CA ARG A 259 -40.61 -4.79 6.20
C ARG A 259 -40.26 -3.33 5.94
N VAL A 260 -41.26 -2.63 5.44
CA VAL A 260 -41.35 -1.18 5.26
C VAL A 260 -40.51 -0.46 6.31
N CYS A 261 -39.38 0.11 5.87
CA CYS A 261 -38.62 1.06 6.67
C CYS A 261 -39.44 2.35 6.80
N LEU A 262 -40.41 2.36 7.72
CA LEU A 262 -40.99 3.59 8.26
C LEU A 262 -39.94 4.26 9.14
N LEU A 263 -39.01 4.97 8.52
CA LEU A 263 -38.21 5.99 9.19
C LEU A 263 -38.70 7.36 8.70
N ASP A 264 -39.91 7.73 9.12
CA ASP A 264 -40.32 9.14 9.09
C ASP A 264 -39.61 9.87 10.26
N PRO A 265 -38.96 11.03 10.02
CA PRO A 265 -38.43 11.85 11.09
C PRO A 265 -39.61 12.53 11.81
N LYS A 266 -39.88 12.12 13.05
CA LYS A 266 -40.88 12.76 13.91
C LYS A 266 -40.49 14.24 14.15
N PRO A 267 -41.32 15.23 13.79
CA PRO A 267 -41.00 16.63 14.02
C PRO A 267 -41.08 16.95 15.53
N ILE A 268 -39.98 17.47 16.07
CA ILE A 268 -39.89 17.99 17.44
C ILE A 268 -40.65 19.31 17.48
N ASN A 269 -41.90 19.28 17.94
CA ASN A 269 -42.62 20.50 18.34
C ASN A 269 -42.20 20.87 19.77
N LEU A 270 -41.32 21.87 19.86
CA LEU A 270 -41.06 22.64 21.07
C LEU A 270 -42.15 23.72 21.22
N THR A 271 -43.04 23.57 22.20
CA THR A 271 -43.71 24.73 22.80
C THR A 271 -44.16 24.46 24.24
N LYS A 272 -43.51 25.19 25.16
CA LYS A 272 -44.05 25.97 26.28
C LYS A 272 -44.70 25.26 27.48
N ASN A 273 -43.91 25.23 28.55
CA ASN A 273 -44.09 26.01 29.79
C ASN A 273 -45.19 25.69 30.84
N LEU A 274 -44.67 25.48 32.07
CA LEU A 274 -45.01 26.11 33.36
C LEU A 274 -46.07 25.50 34.30
N GLY A 275 -45.63 25.38 35.57
CA GLY A 275 -46.44 25.35 36.80
C GLY A 275 -46.80 23.94 37.27
N GLY A 276 -46.36 23.39 38.41
CA GLY A 276 -46.11 23.99 39.72
C GLY A 276 -47.31 23.69 40.65
N SER A 277 -47.15 22.80 41.65
CA SER A 277 -47.67 22.95 43.03
C SER A 277 -47.68 21.62 43.81
N ARG A 278 -47.27 21.71 45.08
CA ARG A 278 -47.33 20.67 46.12
C ARG A 278 -48.70 20.67 46.81
N ARG A 279 -49.15 19.50 47.32
CA ARG A 279 -49.51 19.18 48.74
C ARG A 279 -50.67 18.17 48.90
N HIS A 280 -50.33 17.05 49.57
CA HIS A 280 -51.01 16.44 50.75
C HIS A 280 -52.38 15.69 50.61
N PRO A 281 -52.79 14.87 51.62
CA PRO A 281 -52.55 13.41 51.64
C PRO A 281 -53.85 12.63 51.91
N THR A 282 -53.82 11.31 52.00
CA THR A 282 -54.83 10.59 52.82
C THR A 282 -54.25 9.35 53.49
N ASP A 283 -54.79 9.15 54.67
CA ASP A 283 -54.41 8.34 55.82
C ASP A 283 -55.02 6.94 55.70
N THR A 284 -54.25 5.89 56.03
CA THR A 284 -54.84 4.63 56.51
C THR A 284 -53.96 4.00 57.58
N ARG A 285 -54.46 4.11 58.82
CA ARG A 285 -54.04 3.39 60.02
C ARG A 285 -54.24 1.87 59.92
N ARG A 286 -53.26 1.12 60.42
CA ARG A 286 -53.32 -0.10 61.27
C ARG A 286 -51.86 -0.56 61.43
N GLY A 287 -51.26 -0.79 62.58
CA GLY A 287 -51.74 -1.03 63.94
C GLY A 287 -51.09 -2.30 64.47
N LYS A 288 -50.27 -2.16 65.54
CA LYS A 288 -49.74 -3.18 66.47
C LYS A 288 -48.52 -3.98 65.96
N SER A 289 -47.47 -4.30 66.71
CA SER A 289 -47.29 -4.43 68.16
C SER A 289 -45.82 -4.24 68.59
N ARG A 290 -45.66 -3.76 69.84
CA ARG A 290 -44.50 -3.80 70.75
C ARG A 290 -43.29 -2.93 70.45
#